data_AF-A0A7Y4WH96-F1
#
_entry.id   AF-A0A7Y4WH96-F1
#
_cell.length_a   1.000
_cell.length_b   1.000
_cell.length_c   1.000
_cell.angle_alpha   90.00
_cell.angle_beta   90.00
_cell.angle_gamma   90.00
#
_symmetry.space_group_name_H-M   'P 1'
#
loop_
_entity.id
_entity.type
_entity.pdbx_description
1 polymer ?
#
loop_
_entity_poly.entity_id
_entity_poly.type
_entity_poly.pdbx_seq_one_letter_code
_entity_poly.pdbx_strand_id
1 'polypeptide(L)' 'MRTLLLAPLLVLLTTGIQDTTKPAPKKPEVGKPAPALRLNDQGGKIVALGGKRASWTVLAFFPKAATPG' A
#
# COMPACT_ATOMS: atom_id res chain seq x y z
N MET A 1 37.32 10.71 -29.41
CA MET A 1 37.35 10.03 -28.09
C MET A 1 36.91 10.99 -26.96
N ARG A 2 35.75 11.65 -27.06
CA ARG A 2 35.29 12.65 -26.06
C ARG A 2 33.87 12.40 -25.56
N THR A 3 33.08 11.62 -26.31
CA THR A 3 31.71 11.23 -25.99
C THR A 3 31.58 10.06 -25.02
N LEU A 4 32.67 9.32 -24.77
CA LEU A 4 32.66 8.14 -23.88
C LEU A 4 32.79 8.46 -22.38
N LEU A 5 33.04 9.72 -22.01
CA LEU A 5 33.18 10.14 -20.59
C LEU A 5 31.90 10.71 -19.97
N LEU A 6 30.82 10.91 -20.75
CA LEU A 6 29.56 11.50 -20.26
C LEU A 6 28.49 10.48 -19.84
N ALA A 7 28.66 9.20 -20.21
CA ALA A 7 27.71 8.14 -19.89
C ALA A 7 27.52 7.84 -18.39
N PRO A 8 28.56 7.84 -17.52
CA PRO A 8 28.35 7.52 -16.10
C PRO A 8 27.63 8.64 -15.33
N LEU A 9 27.76 9.90 -15.79
CA LEU A 9 27.14 11.05 -15.14
C LEU A 9 25.62 11.08 -15.36
N LEU A 10 25.15 10.60 -16.53
CA LEU A 10 23.73 10.54 -16.86
C LEU A 10 22.99 9.43 -16.09
N VAL A 11 23.67 8.32 -15.82
CA VAL A 11 23.12 7.21 -15.02
C VAL A 11 22.95 7.63 -13.55
N LEU A 12 23.91 8.37 -12.98
CA LEU A 12 23.82 8.88 -11.61
C LEU A 12 22.67 9.89 -11.44
N LEU A 13 22.35 10.68 -12.47
CA LEU A 13 21.29 11.70 -12.40
C LEU A 13 19.87 11.10 -12.39
N THR A 14 19.69 9.92 -12.99
CA THR A 14 18.37 9.24 -13.07
C THR A 14 18.02 8.40 -11.83
N THR A 15 19.02 8.03 -11.02
CA THR A 15 18.84 7.13 -9.87
C THR A 15 18.74 7.87 -8.52
N GLY A 16 18.99 9.18 -8.49
CA GLY A 16 19.07 9.97 -7.26
C GLY A 16 17.76 10.56 -6.72
N ILE A 17 16.67 10.57 -7.48
CA ILE A 17 15.38 11.10 -7.01
C ILE A 17 14.56 9.96 -6.40
N GLN A 18 14.91 9.57 -5.17
CA GLN A 18 14.00 8.81 -4.33
C GLN A 18 13.09 9.82 -3.63
N ASP A 19 11.79 9.79 -3.95
CA ASP A 19 10.76 10.54 -3.21
C ASP A 19 10.67 10.01 -1.76
N THR A 20 11.56 10.49 -0.91
CA THR A 20 11.59 10.18 0.54
C THR A 20 10.44 10.84 1.29
N THR A 21 9.67 11.69 0.63
CA THR A 21 8.59 12.49 1.23
C THR A 21 7.23 11.82 1.20
N LYS A 22 7.12 10.51 0.89
CA LYS A 22 5.83 9.82 0.95
C LYS A 22 5.34 9.82 2.40
N PRO A 23 4.24 10.55 2.73
CA PRO A 23 3.75 10.61 4.09
C PRO A 23 3.38 9.19 4.54
N ALA A 24 3.68 8.87 5.80
CA ALA A 24 3.23 7.62 6.37
C ALA A 24 1.70 7.49 6.23
N PRO A 25 1.18 6.31 5.88
CA PRO A 25 -0.26 6.11 5.74
C PRO A 25 -0.95 6.41 7.08
N LYS A 26 -1.96 7.28 7.05
CA LYS A 26 -2.74 7.65 8.23
C LYS A 26 -3.57 6.45 8.69
N LYS A 27 -3.61 6.22 10.01
CA LYS A 27 -4.46 5.18 10.61
C LYS A 27 -5.93 5.62 10.57
N PRO A 28 -6.89 4.68 10.47
CA PRO A 28 -8.31 5.01 10.63
C PRO A 28 -8.58 5.64 12.01
N GLU A 29 -9.48 6.62 12.04
CA GLU A 29 -9.86 7.37 13.26
C GLU A 29 -11.33 7.09 13.62
N VAL A 30 -11.63 7.08 14.92
CA VAL A 30 -13.00 6.90 15.41
C VAL A 30 -13.89 8.05 14.92
N GLY A 31 -15.09 7.71 14.45
CA GLY A 31 -16.07 8.69 13.93
C GLY A 31 -15.81 9.14 12.49
N LYS A 32 -14.66 8.78 11.88
CA LYS A 32 -14.45 8.95 10.44
C LYS A 32 -15.01 7.76 9.66
N PRO A 33 -15.44 7.95 8.40
CA PRO A 33 -15.86 6.84 7.56
C PRO A 33 -14.74 5.79 7.42
N ALA A 34 -15.12 4.51 7.52
CA ALA A 34 -14.19 3.42 7.31
C ALA A 34 -13.63 3.44 5.87
N PRO A 35 -12.32 3.21 5.66
CA PRO A 35 -11.73 3.15 4.33
C PRO A 35 -12.39 2.08 3.45
N ALA A 36 -12.53 2.36 2.16
CA ALA A 36 -12.94 1.35 1.20
C ALA A 36 -11.76 0.41 0.92
N LEU A 37 -11.97 -0.89 1.14
CA LEU A 37 -10.96 -1.93 0.95
C LEU A 37 -11.44 -2.88 -0.14
N ARG A 38 -10.54 -3.33 -1.01
CA ARG A 38 -10.78 -4.45 -1.92
C ARG A 38 -9.83 -5.57 -1.56
N LEU A 39 -10.38 -6.73 -1.24
CA LEU A 39 -9.65 -7.90 -0.79
C LEU A 39 -10.17 -9.13 -1.53
N ASN A 40 -9.33 -10.14 -1.69
CA ASN A 40 -9.79 -11.43 -2.16
C ASN A 40 -10.24 -12.25 -0.95
N ASP A 41 -11.36 -12.95 -1.07
CA ASP A 41 -11.74 -13.97 -0.09
C ASP A 41 -10.87 -15.23 -0.23
N GLN A 42 -11.13 -16.24 0.61
CA GLN A 42 -10.36 -17.48 0.61
C GLN A 42 -10.48 -18.28 -0.70
N GLY A 43 -11.50 -18.01 -1.53
CA GLY A 43 -11.68 -18.61 -2.86
C GLY A 43 -11.10 -17.74 -3.99
N GLY A 44 -10.44 -16.63 -3.68
CA GLY A 44 -9.90 -15.71 -4.67
C GLY A 44 -10.92 -14.73 -5.26
N LYS A 45 -12.18 -14.76 -4.79
CA LYS A 45 -13.20 -13.82 -5.27
C LYS A 45 -12.95 -12.44 -4.66
N ILE A 46 -13.05 -11.41 -5.49
CA ILE A 46 -12.88 -10.03 -5.01
C ILE A 46 -14.12 -9.61 -4.21
N VAL A 47 -13.87 -9.10 -3.01
CA VAL A 47 -14.86 -8.53 -2.09
C VAL A 47 -14.46 -7.10 -1.75
N ALA A 48 -15.45 -6.21 -1.70
CA ALA A 48 -15.26 -4.87 -1.17
C ALA A 48 -15.70 -4.80 0.29
N LEU A 49 -14.92 -4.16 1.16
CA LEU A 49 -15.23 -3.86 2.56
C LEU A 49 -15.17 -2.34 2.82
N GLY A 50 -15.74 -1.89 3.94
CA GLY A 50 -15.75 -0.48 4.35
C GLY A 50 -16.85 0.36 3.70
N GLY A 51 -16.78 1.68 3.92
CA GLY A 51 -17.84 2.63 3.56
C GLY A 51 -19.08 2.54 4.44
N LYS A 52 -20.20 3.12 3.98
CA LYS A 52 -21.50 3.01 4.65
C LYS A 52 -22.13 1.66 4.33
N ARG A 53 -22.44 0.86 5.36
CA ARG A 53 -23.14 -0.42 5.25
C ARG A 53 -24.24 -0.51 6.29
N ALA A 54 -25.25 -1.32 6.00
CA ALA A 54 -26.35 -1.60 6.93
C ALA A 54 -25.91 -2.46 8.13
N SER A 55 -24.82 -3.21 7.99
CA SER A 55 -24.31 -4.14 9.00
C SER A 55 -22.96 -3.69 9.55
N TRP A 56 -22.75 -3.96 10.84
CA TRP A 56 -21.44 -3.78 11.46
C TRP A 56 -20.43 -4.76 10.89
N THR A 57 -19.20 -4.29 10.66
CA THR A 57 -18.10 -5.09 10.11
C THR A 57 -16.88 -4.95 11.02
N VAL A 58 -16.25 -6.07 11.38
CA VAL A 58 -15.00 -6.10 12.15
C VAL A 58 -13.89 -6.60 11.24
N LEU A 59 -12.75 -5.92 11.22
CA LEU A 59 -11.58 -6.31 10.45
C LEU A 59 -10.43 -6.65 11.40
N ALA A 60 -10.03 -7.92 11.40
CA ALA A 60 -8.89 -8.40 12.16
C ALA A 60 -7.70 -8.63 11.22
N PHE A 61 -6.53 -8.13 11.60
CA PHE A 61 -5.28 -8.33 10.87
C PHE A 61 -4.44 -9.38 11.55
N PHE A 62 -4.01 -10.38 10.80
CA PHE A 62 -3.10 -11.43 11.25
C PHE A 62 -1.85 -11.41 10.38
N PRO A 63 -0.64 -11.62 10.93
CA PRO A 63 0.58 -11.73 10.12
C PRO A 63 0.47 -12.85 9.09
N LYS A 64 -0.18 -13.95 9.49
CA LYS A 64 -0.51 -15.09 8.65
C LYS A 64 -1.83 -15.68 9.11
N ALA A 65 -2.66 -16.07 8.14
CA ALA A 65 -3.90 -16.79 8.44
C ALA A 65 -3.59 -18.24 8.87
N ALA A 66 -4.46 -18.81 9.73
CA ALA A 66 -4.46 -20.22 10.11
C ALA A 66 -3.19 -20.73 10.82
N THR A 67 -2.53 -19.91 11.64
CA THR A 67 -1.42 -20.35 12.50
C THR A 67 -1.84 -20.34 13.98
N PRO A 68 -1.49 -21.37 14.78
CA PRO A 68 -1.61 -21.31 16.24
C PRO A 68 -0.76 -20.16 16.78
N GLY A 69 -1.29 -19.43 17.76
CA GLY A 69 -0.59 -18.33 18.44
C GLY A 69 0.44 -18.80 19.45
#